data_AF-S3BE03-F1
#
_entry.id   AF-S3BE03-F1
#
_cell.length_a   1.000
_cell.length_b   1.000
_cell.length_c   1.000
_cell.angle_alpha   90.00
_cell.angle_beta   90.00
_cell.angle_gamma   90.00
#
_symmetry.space_group_name_H-M   'P 1'
#
loop_
_entity.id
_entity.type
_entity.pdbx_description
1 polymer ?
#
loop_
_entity_poly.entity_id
_entity_poly.type
_entity_poly.pdbx_seq_one_letter_code
_entity_poly.pdbx_strand_id
1 'polypeptide(L)'
;MDALQKLLFPRANVRGETVVLGDALEQAVVNQNLPVAARRLAGEMAAAALLTAGALQFDGTVALQIEGDGPVRRALAEVRPGYAFRVMVELAAGTDPAKLDPNAKLKDLVNVSGRGRCAFILDRAHRPADEAPYQGVVALEGDTLAQALENYFRHSEQVDTKLVLAADDKTAGGVFLQKMPAEGGKLPADYDPEGWQRLTMFAGTVKSAELLTLSPEDINRRLFWEESPLVTHEAAPHFACTCSKARFDDLVRSLGREEVDAIIREKGALDVACRFCGAKAHYDAIDAAALFTPGVQTQKA
;
A
#
# COMPACT_ATOMS: atom_id res chain seq x y z
N MET A 1 5.15 -16.76 4.18
CA MET A 1 4.81 -16.37 5.57
C MET A 1 4.39 -14.93 5.52
N ASP A 2 3.20 -14.62 6.04
CA ASP A 2 2.61 -13.29 6.01
C ASP A 2 2.33 -12.88 7.46
N ALA A 3 3.11 -11.92 7.97
CA ALA A 3 3.07 -11.54 9.37
C ALA A 3 3.46 -10.07 9.56
N LEU A 4 2.80 -9.43 10.52
CA LEU A 4 3.10 -8.09 11.00
C LEU A 4 3.21 -8.14 12.52
N GLN A 5 4.28 -7.57 13.07
CA GLN A 5 4.51 -7.47 14.50
C GLN A 5 4.73 -6.00 14.89
N LYS A 6 4.00 -5.55 15.91
CA LYS A 6 4.14 -4.20 16.48
C LYS A 6 4.97 -4.25 17.76
N LEU A 7 5.91 -3.32 17.85
CA LEU A 7 6.83 -3.15 18.95
C LEU A 7 6.61 -1.79 19.62
N LEU A 8 6.83 -1.76 20.92
CA LEU A 8 6.97 -0.55 21.69
C LEU A 8 8.32 -0.57 22.41
N PHE A 9 9.04 0.55 22.32
CA PHE A 9 10.29 0.79 23.04
C PHE A 9 10.04 1.89 24.08
N PRO A 10 9.58 1.53 25.29
CA PRO A 10 9.14 2.52 26.27
C PRO A 10 10.24 3.53 26.59
N ARG A 11 11.45 3.04 26.88
CA ARG A 11 12.59 3.88 27.26
C ARG A 11 13.00 4.87 26.17
N ALA A 12 12.88 4.49 24.89
CA ALA A 12 13.21 5.37 23.77
C ALA A 12 12.04 6.29 23.37
N ASN A 13 10.83 6.07 23.91
CA ASN A 13 9.58 6.67 23.44
C ASN A 13 9.36 6.47 21.92
N VAL A 14 9.60 5.24 21.45
CA VAL A 14 9.54 4.87 20.02
C VAL A 14 8.55 3.72 19.84
N ARG A 15 7.76 3.79 18.78
CA ARG A 15 7.01 2.64 18.26
C ARG A 15 7.72 2.05 17.06
N GLY A 16 7.55 0.75 16.86
CA GLY A 16 8.07 0.06 15.71
C GLY A 16 7.09 -0.94 15.14
N GLU A 17 7.23 -1.22 13.85
CA GLU A 17 6.47 -2.24 13.14
C GLU A 17 7.40 -3.00 12.21
N THR A 18 7.21 -4.31 12.09
CA THR A 18 7.90 -5.13 11.10
C THR A 18 6.89 -5.99 10.38
N VAL A 19 6.97 -6.00 9.06
CA VAL A 19 6.09 -6.79 8.20
C VAL A 19 6.91 -7.66 7.26
N VAL A 20 6.46 -8.89 7.04
CA VAL A 20 6.91 -9.76 5.95
C VAL A 20 5.66 -10.29 5.25
N LEU A 21 5.66 -10.25 3.92
CA LEU A 21 4.61 -10.72 3.02
C LEU A 21 5.18 -11.75 2.08
N GLY A 22 4.48 -12.87 1.88
CA GLY A 22 4.77 -13.88 0.87
C GLY A 22 3.51 -14.19 0.07
N ASP A 23 2.74 -15.17 0.51
CA ASP A 23 1.61 -15.72 -0.24
C ASP A 23 0.51 -14.66 -0.45
N ALA A 24 0.30 -13.78 0.54
CA ALA A 24 -0.68 -12.71 0.41
C ALA A 24 -0.26 -11.67 -0.66
N LEU A 25 1.05 -11.38 -0.78
CA LEU A 25 1.55 -10.52 -1.85
C LEU A 25 1.39 -11.18 -3.21
N GLU A 26 1.71 -12.47 -3.33
CA GLU A 26 1.51 -13.23 -4.56
C GLU A 26 0.05 -13.19 -5.01
N GLN A 27 -0.90 -13.47 -4.10
CA GLN A 27 -2.33 -13.38 -4.37
C GLN A 27 -2.75 -11.98 -4.85
N ALA A 28 -2.16 -10.92 -4.27
CA ALA A 28 -2.50 -9.54 -4.62
C ALA A 28 -2.05 -9.12 -6.03
N VAL A 29 -0.97 -9.71 -6.55
CA VAL A 29 -0.35 -9.28 -7.83
C VAL A 29 -0.45 -10.31 -8.95
N VAL A 30 -0.86 -11.56 -8.67
CA VAL A 30 -0.87 -12.65 -9.67
C VAL A 30 -1.63 -12.30 -10.96
N ASN A 31 -2.73 -11.54 -10.85
CA ASN A 31 -3.57 -11.19 -12.00
C ASN A 31 -3.03 -10.01 -12.83
N GLN A 32 -1.96 -9.36 -12.37
CA GLN A 32 -1.46 -8.12 -12.98
C GLN A 32 -0.33 -8.37 -14.00
N ASN A 33 0.26 -9.58 -14.02
CA ASN A 33 1.35 -9.97 -14.94
C ASN A 33 2.49 -8.94 -14.98
N LEU A 34 2.88 -8.43 -13.81
CA LEU A 34 3.85 -7.35 -13.69
C LEU A 34 5.27 -7.81 -14.05
N PRO A 35 6.05 -7.00 -14.78
CA PRO A 35 7.49 -7.23 -14.90
C PRO A 35 8.17 -7.09 -13.53
N VAL A 36 9.33 -7.73 -13.37
CA VAL A 36 10.02 -7.88 -12.07
C VAL A 36 10.15 -6.56 -11.31
N ALA A 37 10.60 -5.49 -11.97
CA ALA A 37 10.77 -4.19 -11.32
C ALA A 37 9.44 -3.58 -10.81
N ALA A 38 8.37 -3.69 -11.60
CA ALA A 38 7.03 -3.24 -11.19
C ALA A 38 6.45 -4.10 -10.06
N ARG A 39 6.75 -5.42 -10.05
CA ARG A 39 6.34 -6.33 -8.97
C ARG A 39 7.04 -5.98 -7.65
N ARG A 40 8.34 -5.66 -7.69
CA ARG A 40 9.08 -5.16 -6.52
C ARG A 40 8.48 -3.87 -5.98
N LEU A 41 8.16 -2.91 -6.85
CA LEU A 41 7.45 -1.69 -6.46
C LEU A 41 6.10 -1.98 -5.79
N ALA A 42 5.32 -2.92 -6.31
CA ALA A 42 4.06 -3.34 -5.69
C ALA A 42 4.29 -3.92 -4.28
N GLY A 43 5.33 -4.73 -4.10
CA GLY A 43 5.73 -5.28 -2.81
C GLY A 43 6.12 -4.19 -1.79
N GLU A 44 6.99 -3.26 -2.19
CA GLU A 44 7.39 -2.13 -1.33
C GLU A 44 6.19 -1.24 -0.96
N MET A 45 5.30 -0.97 -1.90
CA MET A 45 4.07 -0.21 -1.67
C MET A 45 3.14 -0.90 -0.66
N ALA A 46 2.96 -2.23 -0.80
CA ALA A 46 2.12 -3.00 0.13
C ALA A 46 2.72 -3.03 1.54
N ALA A 47 4.02 -3.30 1.66
CA ALA A 47 4.72 -3.31 2.94
C ALA A 47 4.68 -1.92 3.61
N ALA A 48 4.96 -0.84 2.87
CA ALA A 48 4.90 0.52 3.39
C ALA A 48 3.51 0.92 3.88
N ALA A 49 2.46 0.58 3.12
CA ALA A 49 1.09 0.88 3.52
C ALA A 49 0.68 0.11 4.79
N LEU A 50 1.07 -1.17 4.92
CA LEU A 50 0.79 -2.00 6.09
C LEU A 50 1.51 -1.51 7.35
N LEU A 51 2.81 -1.19 7.22
CA LEU A 51 3.60 -0.63 8.31
C LEU A 51 2.99 0.69 8.80
N THR A 52 2.61 1.57 7.87
CA THR A 52 2.02 2.86 8.21
C THR A 52 0.64 2.71 8.86
N ALA A 53 -0.20 1.79 8.36
CA ALA A 53 -1.49 1.47 8.98
C ALA A 53 -1.32 0.92 10.40
N GLY A 54 -0.32 0.06 10.62
CA GLY A 54 0.06 -0.45 11.93
C GLY A 54 0.45 0.66 12.90
N ALA A 55 1.25 1.62 12.43
CA ALA A 55 1.69 2.76 13.22
C ALA A 55 0.53 3.67 13.64
N LEU A 56 -0.33 4.09 12.70
CA LEU A 56 -1.32 5.14 12.95
C LEU A 56 -2.48 4.72 13.87
N GLN A 57 -2.74 3.41 14.07
CA GLN A 57 -3.92 2.91 14.79
C GLN A 57 -5.22 3.56 14.29
N PHE A 58 -5.30 3.75 12.98
CA PHE A 58 -6.34 4.52 12.32
C PHE A 58 -7.59 3.67 12.07
N ASP A 59 -8.75 4.15 12.56
CA ASP A 59 -10.04 3.53 12.24
C ASP A 59 -10.51 4.03 10.87
N GLY A 60 -10.08 3.31 9.83
CA GLY A 60 -10.37 3.64 8.44
C GLY A 60 -9.41 2.96 7.48
N THR A 61 -9.32 3.52 6.28
CA THR A 61 -8.46 3.03 5.21
C THR A 61 -7.22 3.90 5.09
N VAL A 62 -6.04 3.27 5.03
CA VAL A 62 -4.77 3.92 4.71
C VAL A 62 -4.38 3.55 3.29
N ALA A 63 -4.03 4.52 2.46
CA ALA A 63 -3.57 4.24 1.11
C ALA A 63 -2.33 5.05 0.72
N LEU A 64 -1.48 4.40 -0.08
CA LEU A 64 -0.36 5.01 -0.78
C LEU A 64 -0.67 5.00 -2.26
N GLN A 65 -0.66 6.17 -2.90
CA GLN A 65 -0.90 6.28 -4.33
C GLN A 65 0.26 7.00 -5.02
N ILE A 66 0.95 6.33 -5.94
CA ILE A 66 1.92 6.97 -6.81
C ILE A 66 1.25 7.34 -8.14
N GLU A 67 1.38 8.60 -8.52
CA GLU A 67 1.15 9.08 -9.88
C GLU A 67 2.52 9.28 -10.52
N GLY A 68 2.87 8.40 -11.45
CA GLY A 68 4.19 8.39 -12.09
C GLY A 68 4.22 9.10 -13.43
N ASP A 69 5.41 9.55 -13.81
CA ASP A 69 5.72 10.16 -15.12
C ASP A 69 6.63 9.29 -15.99
N GLY A 70 6.74 7.99 -15.66
CA GLY A 70 7.57 6.99 -16.32
C GLY A 70 6.79 5.77 -16.81
N PRO A 71 7.46 4.61 -17.01
CA PRO A 71 6.85 3.35 -17.41
C PRO A 71 5.70 2.87 -16.51
N VAL A 72 5.71 3.24 -15.24
CA VAL A 72 4.59 3.04 -14.30
C VAL A 72 3.81 4.35 -14.22
N ARG A 73 2.57 4.35 -14.74
CA ARG A 73 1.68 5.52 -14.72
C ARG A 73 1.06 5.71 -13.34
N ARG A 74 0.68 4.62 -12.69
CA ARG A 74 0.01 4.65 -11.39
C ARG A 74 0.35 3.42 -10.56
N ALA A 75 0.53 3.59 -9.26
CA ALA A 75 0.56 2.49 -8.30
C ALA A 75 -0.32 2.85 -7.10
N LEU A 76 -1.05 1.89 -6.55
CA LEU A 76 -1.95 2.12 -5.42
C LEU A 76 -1.91 0.92 -4.48
N ALA A 77 -1.52 1.14 -3.23
CA ALA A 77 -1.67 0.18 -2.14
C ALA A 77 -2.69 0.72 -1.14
N GLU A 78 -3.63 -0.12 -0.73
CA GLU A 78 -4.69 0.21 0.21
C GLU A 78 -4.71 -0.83 1.33
N VAL A 79 -4.79 -0.37 2.58
CA VAL A 79 -4.93 -1.19 3.78
C VAL A 79 -6.17 -0.76 4.53
N ARG A 80 -7.02 -1.74 4.81
CA ARG A 80 -8.27 -1.60 5.58
C ARG A 80 -8.08 -2.10 7.01
N PRO A 81 -9.04 -1.82 7.91
CA PRO A 81 -9.02 -2.38 9.26
C PRO A 81 -8.84 -3.91 9.24
N GLY A 82 -8.03 -4.43 10.16
CA GLY A 82 -7.68 -5.85 10.21
C GLY A 82 -6.55 -6.27 9.26
N TYR A 83 -5.79 -5.33 8.71
CA TYR A 83 -4.66 -5.58 7.80
C TYR A 83 -5.04 -6.32 6.51
N ALA A 84 -6.29 -6.14 6.09
CA ALA A 84 -6.77 -6.54 4.79
C ALA A 84 -6.22 -5.54 3.75
N PHE A 85 -5.39 -6.00 2.82
CA PHE A 85 -4.72 -5.12 1.87
C PHE A 85 -4.97 -5.51 0.42
N ARG A 86 -4.74 -4.55 -0.47
CA ARG A 86 -4.69 -4.75 -1.91
C ARG A 86 -3.68 -3.79 -2.52
N VAL A 87 -3.07 -4.20 -3.62
CA VAL A 87 -2.13 -3.36 -4.36
C VAL A 87 -2.35 -3.53 -5.86
N MET A 88 -2.19 -2.45 -6.62
CA MET A 88 -2.17 -2.48 -8.07
C MET A 88 -1.04 -1.62 -8.63
N VAL A 89 -0.52 -2.01 -9.79
CA VAL A 89 0.40 -1.22 -10.60
C VAL A 89 -0.12 -1.16 -12.04
N GLU A 90 -0.21 0.06 -12.56
CA GLU A 90 -0.65 0.36 -13.91
C GLU A 90 0.54 0.90 -14.72
N LEU A 91 0.90 0.18 -15.78
CA LEU A 91 1.93 0.62 -16.73
C LEU A 91 1.37 1.70 -17.67
N ALA A 92 2.23 2.64 -18.07
CA ALA A 92 1.87 3.67 -19.03
C ALA A 92 1.56 3.07 -20.41
N ALA A 93 0.61 3.66 -21.12
CA ALA A 93 0.27 3.24 -22.49
C ALA A 93 1.51 3.26 -23.38
N GLY A 94 1.70 2.18 -24.16
CA GLY A 94 2.87 2.01 -25.01
C GLY A 94 4.13 1.47 -24.30
N THR A 95 4.09 1.27 -22.98
CA THR A 95 5.14 0.55 -22.27
C THR A 95 5.08 -0.94 -22.62
N ASP A 96 6.18 -1.47 -23.14
CA ASP A 96 6.37 -2.90 -23.35
C ASP A 96 6.93 -3.53 -22.07
N PRO A 97 6.15 -4.38 -21.34
CA PRO A 97 6.61 -4.99 -20.09
C PRO A 97 7.89 -5.82 -20.26
N ALA A 98 8.11 -6.40 -21.45
CA ALA A 98 9.27 -7.25 -21.72
C ALA A 98 10.57 -6.45 -21.88
N LYS A 99 10.47 -5.14 -22.14
CA LYS A 99 11.63 -4.24 -22.32
C LYS A 99 11.99 -3.48 -21.05
N LEU A 100 11.19 -3.61 -20.00
CA LEU A 100 11.47 -2.94 -18.74
C LEU A 100 12.67 -3.62 -18.06
N ASP A 101 13.68 -2.82 -17.70
CA ASP A 101 14.86 -3.32 -16.98
C ASP A 101 14.40 -3.96 -15.65
N PRO A 102 14.71 -5.25 -15.39
CA PRO A 102 14.36 -5.90 -14.13
C PRO A 102 14.99 -5.25 -12.89
N ASN A 103 16.04 -4.43 -13.07
CA ASN A 103 16.73 -3.69 -12.01
C ASN A 103 16.36 -2.20 -11.94
N ALA A 104 15.40 -1.75 -12.75
CA ALA A 104 14.90 -0.38 -12.74
C ALA A 104 14.54 0.06 -11.31
N LYS A 105 15.02 1.25 -10.92
CA LYS A 105 14.79 1.83 -9.59
C LYS A 105 13.51 2.66 -9.59
N LEU A 106 13.12 3.17 -8.42
CA LEU A 106 11.95 4.02 -8.27
C LEU A 106 11.96 5.19 -9.29
N LYS A 107 13.11 5.85 -9.43
CA LYS A 107 13.27 6.97 -10.37
C LYS A 107 13.01 6.59 -11.82
N ASP A 108 13.50 5.42 -12.26
CA ASP A 108 13.33 4.93 -13.62
C ASP A 108 11.89 4.50 -13.91
N LEU A 109 11.16 4.05 -12.88
CA LEU A 109 9.80 3.54 -13.01
C LEU A 109 8.74 4.63 -12.97
N VAL A 110 8.84 5.56 -12.01
CA VAL A 110 7.74 6.49 -11.68
C VAL A 110 8.15 7.96 -11.64
N ASN A 111 9.45 8.29 -11.68
CA ASN A 111 9.93 9.66 -11.49
C ASN A 111 11.02 10.09 -12.50
N VAL A 112 10.85 9.70 -13.76
CA VAL A 112 11.83 9.88 -14.85
C VAL A 112 12.11 11.36 -15.10
N SER A 113 11.08 12.21 -15.06
CA SER A 113 11.21 13.66 -15.27
C SER A 113 11.12 14.49 -13.99
N GLY A 114 11.15 13.84 -12.82
CA GLY A 114 11.02 14.53 -11.51
C GLY A 114 9.60 14.98 -11.18
N ARG A 115 8.59 14.61 -11.99
CA ARG A 115 7.19 15.01 -11.83
C ARG A 115 6.33 13.92 -11.17
N GLY A 116 6.90 12.74 -10.88
CA GLY A 116 6.23 11.71 -10.11
C GLY A 116 5.90 12.17 -8.70
N ARG A 117 4.73 11.79 -8.18
CA ARG A 117 4.26 12.16 -6.84
C ARG A 117 3.68 10.94 -6.13
N CYS A 118 3.86 10.86 -4.83
CA CYS A 118 3.16 9.91 -3.97
C CYS A 118 2.15 10.65 -3.11
N ALA A 119 0.93 10.16 -3.00
CA ALA A 119 -0.08 10.67 -2.09
C ALA A 119 -0.27 9.67 -0.95
N PHE A 120 -0.20 10.18 0.28
CA PHE A 120 -0.58 9.51 1.51
C PHE A 120 -2.04 9.85 1.82
N ILE A 121 -2.93 8.86 1.80
CA ILE A 121 -4.37 9.07 1.92
C ILE A 121 -4.89 8.36 3.17
N LEU A 122 -5.64 9.10 3.98
CA LEU A 122 -6.33 8.60 5.16
C LEU A 122 -7.84 8.81 5.00
N ASP A 123 -8.58 7.73 4.83
CA ASP A 123 -10.03 7.75 4.69
C ASP A 123 -10.70 7.16 5.93
N ARG A 124 -11.20 8.03 6.81
CA ARG A 124 -11.76 7.64 8.11
C ARG A 124 -13.00 6.77 7.94
N ALA A 125 -13.15 5.76 8.79
CA ALA A 125 -14.40 5.02 8.89
C ALA A 125 -15.54 5.99 9.22
N HIS A 126 -16.70 5.78 8.58
CA HIS A 126 -17.91 6.60 8.78
C HIS A 126 -17.75 8.11 8.48
N ARG A 127 -16.75 8.50 7.68
CA ARG A 127 -16.61 9.88 7.19
C ARG A 127 -17.89 10.32 6.45
N PRO A 128 -18.41 11.55 6.69
CA PRO A 128 -19.49 12.13 5.90
C PRO A 128 -19.18 12.11 4.40
N ALA A 129 -20.19 11.85 3.57
CA ALA A 129 -20.01 11.67 2.13
C ALA A 129 -19.54 12.96 1.41
N ASP A 130 -19.80 14.12 2.00
CA ASP A 130 -19.45 15.45 1.51
C ASP A 130 -18.04 15.91 1.91
N GLU A 131 -17.40 15.22 2.86
CA GLU A 131 -16.01 15.50 3.24
C GLU A 131 -15.05 14.78 2.30
N ALA A 132 -13.86 15.33 2.06
CA ALA A 132 -12.80 14.61 1.34
C ALA A 132 -11.94 13.81 2.33
N PRO A 133 -11.39 12.64 1.96
CA PRO A 133 -10.37 11.99 2.78
C PRO A 133 -9.16 12.92 2.93
N TYR A 134 -8.44 12.78 4.04
CA TYR A 134 -7.18 13.50 4.21
C TYR A 134 -6.18 12.98 3.18
N GLN A 135 -5.46 13.90 2.51
CA GLN A 135 -4.46 13.57 1.52
C GLN A 135 -3.23 14.47 1.67
N GLY A 136 -2.10 13.86 2.05
CA GLY A 136 -0.78 14.48 1.99
C GLY A 136 -0.08 14.11 0.68
N VAL A 137 0.51 15.07 -0.03
CA VAL A 137 1.26 14.81 -1.26
C VAL A 137 2.76 14.95 -1.00
N VAL A 138 3.49 13.95 -1.49
CA VAL A 138 4.92 13.73 -1.28
C VAL A 138 5.62 13.78 -2.64
N ALA A 139 6.66 14.59 -2.74
CA ALA A 139 7.58 14.50 -3.86
C ALA A 139 8.40 13.20 -3.73
N LEU A 140 8.58 12.46 -4.82
CA LEU A 140 9.40 11.24 -4.84
C LEU A 140 10.90 11.58 -4.81
N GLU A 141 11.32 12.25 -3.74
CA GLU A 141 12.71 12.67 -3.50
C GLU A 141 13.49 11.56 -2.78
N GLY A 142 14.70 11.30 -3.26
CA GLY A 142 15.51 10.15 -2.87
C GLY A 142 15.54 9.07 -3.96
N ASP A 143 16.23 7.98 -3.67
CA ASP A 143 16.44 6.85 -4.58
C ASP A 143 15.41 5.73 -4.36
N THR A 144 14.74 5.71 -3.20
CA THR A 144 13.83 4.63 -2.79
C THR A 144 12.50 5.14 -2.23
N LEU A 145 11.46 4.28 -2.24
CA LEU A 145 10.16 4.62 -1.67
C LEU A 145 10.28 4.92 -0.18
N ALA A 146 11.12 4.16 0.53
CA ALA A 146 11.38 4.36 1.94
C ALA A 146 11.91 5.77 2.22
N GLN A 147 12.88 6.26 1.45
CA GLN A 147 13.42 7.62 1.60
C GLN A 147 12.37 8.70 1.33
N ALA A 148 11.55 8.53 0.28
CA ALA A 148 10.48 9.48 -0.02
C ALA A 148 9.47 9.57 1.14
N LEU A 149 9.09 8.44 1.74
CA LEU A 149 8.18 8.40 2.88
C LEU A 149 8.83 8.92 4.18
N GLU A 150 10.10 8.60 4.45
CA GLU A 150 10.85 9.20 5.57
C GLU A 150 10.87 10.73 5.46
N ASN A 151 11.11 11.25 4.26
CA ASN A 151 11.08 12.69 3.99
C ASN A 151 9.69 13.28 4.23
N TYR A 152 8.62 12.60 3.81
CA TYR A 152 7.26 13.04 4.09
C TYR A 152 6.99 13.15 5.59
N PHE A 153 7.22 12.08 6.36
CA PHE A 153 6.93 12.10 7.80
C PHE A 153 7.76 13.17 8.52
N ARG A 154 9.02 13.35 8.12
CA ARG A 154 9.88 14.37 8.72
C ARG A 154 9.41 15.79 8.44
N HIS A 155 9.06 16.13 7.20
CA HIS A 155 8.81 17.52 6.82
C HIS A 155 7.32 17.90 6.91
N SER A 156 6.42 16.98 6.58
CA SER A 156 4.97 17.24 6.55
C SER A 156 4.31 16.91 7.88
N GLU A 157 4.63 15.76 8.48
CA GLU A 157 4.04 15.33 9.75
C GLU A 157 4.86 15.77 10.98
N GLN A 158 6.09 16.25 10.76
CA GLN A 158 7.05 16.62 11.82
C GLN A 158 7.32 15.47 12.80
N VAL A 159 7.34 14.23 12.30
CA VAL A 159 7.63 13.03 13.08
C VAL A 159 8.85 12.32 12.54
N ASP A 160 9.87 12.20 13.39
CA ASP A 160 11.07 11.42 13.10
C ASP A 160 10.68 9.96 12.83
N THR A 161 10.96 9.51 11.61
CA THR A 161 10.59 8.19 11.11
C THR A 161 11.78 7.55 10.41
N LYS A 162 11.96 6.25 10.63
CA LYS A 162 12.92 5.40 9.93
C LYS A 162 12.15 4.27 9.26
N LEU A 163 12.37 4.08 7.98
CA LEU A 163 11.73 3.06 7.17
C LEU A 163 12.79 2.33 6.34
N VAL A 164 12.73 1.01 6.39
CA VAL A 164 13.52 0.14 5.50
C VAL A 164 12.54 -0.80 4.83
N LEU A 165 12.64 -0.91 3.50
CA LEU A 165 11.78 -1.75 2.67
C LEU A 165 12.67 -2.64 1.79
N ALA A 166 12.19 -3.83 1.50
CA ALA A 166 12.75 -4.70 0.48
C ALA A 166 11.63 -5.50 -0.18
N ALA A 167 11.76 -5.73 -1.47
CA ALA A 167 10.88 -6.63 -2.21
C ALA A 167 11.66 -7.37 -3.29
N ASP A 168 11.27 -8.62 -3.56
CA ASP A 168 11.69 -9.39 -4.72
C ASP A 168 10.46 -9.80 -5.56
N ASP A 169 10.57 -10.89 -6.32
CA ASP A 169 9.46 -11.39 -7.13
C ASP A 169 8.37 -12.07 -6.30
N LYS A 170 8.57 -12.45 -5.05
CA LYS A 170 7.58 -13.21 -4.25
C LYS A 170 7.30 -12.61 -2.89
N THR A 171 8.32 -12.00 -2.30
CA THR A 171 8.31 -11.57 -0.92
C THR A 171 8.54 -10.07 -0.86
N ALA A 172 7.91 -9.43 0.12
CA ALA A 172 8.24 -8.07 0.52
C ALA A 172 8.32 -8.00 2.04
N GLY A 173 9.17 -7.13 2.55
CA GLY A 173 9.28 -6.91 3.97
C GLY A 173 9.76 -5.51 4.28
N GLY A 174 9.59 -5.12 5.53
CA GLY A 174 10.09 -3.85 6.00
C GLY A 174 10.03 -3.67 7.49
N VAL A 175 10.80 -2.69 7.94
CA VAL A 175 10.89 -2.24 9.33
C VAL A 175 10.55 -0.75 9.32
N PHE A 176 9.63 -0.36 10.19
CA PHE A 176 9.24 1.02 10.44
C PHE A 176 9.51 1.33 11.91
N LEU A 177 10.12 2.49 12.19
CA LEU A 177 10.29 3.03 13.52
C LEU A 177 9.87 4.48 13.51
N GLN A 178 9.20 4.93 14.56
CA GLN A 178 8.76 6.31 14.67
C GLN A 178 8.79 6.80 16.11
N LYS A 179 9.29 8.01 16.32
CA LYS A 179 9.21 8.67 17.62
C LYS A 179 7.75 8.95 17.97
N MET A 180 7.39 8.69 19.22
CA MET A 180 6.08 9.04 19.74
C MET A 180 6.11 10.45 20.35
N PRO A 181 4.97 11.16 20.36
CA PRO A 181 4.86 12.40 21.13
C PRO A 181 5.05 12.12 22.63
N ALA A 182 5.44 13.14 23.40
CA ALA A 182 5.46 13.04 24.85
C ALA A 182 4.02 13.08 25.39
N GLU A 183 3.65 12.10 26.22
CA GLU A 183 2.31 12.03 26.81
C GLU A 183 2.14 13.12 27.87
N GLY A 184 1.23 14.07 27.63
CA GLY A 184 1.03 15.22 28.52
C GLY A 184 2.29 16.08 28.72
N GLY A 185 3.21 16.07 27.74
CA GLY A 185 4.50 16.76 27.82
C GLY A 185 5.52 16.06 28.71
N LYS A 186 5.26 14.83 29.16
CA LYS A 186 6.17 14.03 29.99
C LYS A 186 6.69 12.84 29.21
N LEU A 187 7.98 12.61 29.35
CA LEU A 187 8.64 11.39 28.89
C LEU A 187 8.63 10.35 30.02
N PRO A 188 8.84 9.07 29.71
CA PRO A 188 9.02 8.02 30.72
C PRO A 188 10.10 8.37 31.73
N ALA A 189 9.94 7.91 32.98
CA ALA A 189 10.87 8.25 34.06
C ALA A 189 12.31 7.76 33.80
N ASP A 190 12.45 6.67 33.06
CA ASP A 190 13.70 6.03 32.64
C ASP A 190 14.04 6.28 31.16
N TYR A 191 13.55 7.40 30.62
CA TYR A 191 13.76 7.80 29.22
C TYR A 191 15.26 7.82 28.85
N ASP A 192 15.57 7.14 27.75
CA ASP A 192 16.88 7.12 27.13
C ASP A 192 16.90 8.10 25.93
N PRO A 193 17.60 9.26 26.06
CA PRO A 193 17.66 10.24 24.98
C PRO A 193 18.42 9.75 23.73
N GLU A 194 19.27 8.73 23.86
CA GLU A 194 20.03 8.15 22.74
C GLU A 194 19.27 6.99 22.06
N GLY A 195 18.18 6.54 22.68
CA GLY A 195 17.42 5.36 22.24
C GLY A 195 16.97 5.45 20.78
N TRP A 196 16.49 6.61 20.34
CA TRP A 196 16.13 6.82 18.94
C TRP A 196 17.30 6.64 17.97
N GLN A 197 18.45 7.29 18.25
CA GLN A 197 19.60 7.22 17.37
C GLN A 197 20.12 5.78 17.27
N ARG A 198 20.14 5.06 18.39
CA ARG A 198 20.55 3.66 18.45
C ARG A 198 19.59 2.74 17.68
N LEU A 199 18.29 2.86 17.89
CA LEU A 199 17.26 2.08 17.18
C LEU A 199 17.31 2.31 15.66
N THR A 200 17.47 3.57 15.22
CA THR A 200 17.58 3.88 13.79
C THR A 200 18.87 3.35 13.17
N MET A 201 19.99 3.33 13.93
CA MET A 201 21.23 2.70 13.50
C MET A 201 21.04 1.20 13.33
N PHE A 202 20.42 0.51 14.30
CA PHE A 202 20.13 -0.92 14.19
C PHE A 202 19.25 -1.23 12.99
N ALA A 203 18.11 -0.54 12.85
CA ALA A 203 17.23 -0.71 11.69
C ALA A 203 17.96 -0.47 10.36
N GLY A 204 18.91 0.49 10.32
CA GLY A 204 19.73 0.75 9.13
C GLY A 204 20.70 -0.38 8.74
N THR A 205 20.97 -1.34 9.62
CA THR A 205 21.85 -2.49 9.33
C THR A 205 21.12 -3.69 8.73
N VAL A 206 19.77 -3.69 8.75
CA VAL A 206 18.98 -4.82 8.24
C VAL A 206 19.23 -4.99 6.74
N LYS A 207 19.52 -6.23 6.32
CA LYS A 207 19.75 -6.53 4.91
C LYS A 207 18.45 -6.90 4.22
N SER A 208 18.35 -6.61 2.92
CA SER A 208 17.21 -7.04 2.11
C SER A 208 16.96 -8.54 2.20
N ALA A 209 18.01 -9.37 2.18
CA ALA A 209 17.86 -10.82 2.32
C ALA A 209 17.19 -11.24 3.65
N GLU A 210 17.42 -10.49 4.73
CA GLU A 210 16.80 -10.79 6.03
C GLU A 210 15.31 -10.44 6.01
N LEU A 211 14.95 -9.28 5.44
CA LEU A 211 13.55 -8.86 5.25
C LEU A 211 12.75 -9.79 4.33
N LEU A 212 13.44 -10.54 3.46
CA LEU A 212 12.82 -11.43 2.47
C LEU A 212 12.82 -12.91 2.87
N THR A 213 13.47 -13.29 3.97
CA THR A 213 13.61 -14.72 4.34
C THR A 213 13.27 -15.03 5.80
N LEU A 214 13.32 -14.06 6.69
CA LEU A 214 13.09 -14.25 8.11
C LEU A 214 11.67 -13.85 8.52
N SER A 215 11.19 -14.37 9.65
CA SER A 215 9.96 -13.90 10.27
C SER A 215 10.15 -12.51 10.90
N PRO A 216 9.08 -11.72 11.08
CA PRO A 216 9.17 -10.46 11.84
C PRO A 216 9.79 -10.64 13.23
N GLU A 217 9.47 -11.74 13.93
CA GLU A 217 10.05 -12.04 15.24
C GLU A 217 11.57 -12.22 15.18
N ASP A 218 12.08 -12.98 14.21
CA ASP A 218 13.51 -13.20 14.04
C ASP A 218 14.25 -11.92 13.65
N ILE A 219 13.65 -11.10 12.78
CA ILE A 219 14.18 -9.77 12.40
C ILE A 219 14.28 -8.89 13.65
N ASN A 220 13.18 -8.80 14.41
CA ASN A 220 13.12 -7.98 15.61
C ASN A 220 14.09 -8.45 16.69
N ARG A 221 14.24 -9.76 16.88
CA ARG A 221 15.23 -10.31 17.82
C ARG A 221 16.65 -9.95 17.40
N ARG A 222 17.00 -10.03 16.12
CA ARG A 222 18.35 -9.66 15.65
C ARG A 222 18.64 -8.17 15.81
N LEU A 223 17.66 -7.32 15.53
CA LEU A 223 17.85 -5.87 15.53
C LEU A 223 17.77 -5.26 16.93
N PHE A 224 16.89 -5.78 17.79
CA PHE A 224 16.38 -5.03 18.93
C PHE A 224 16.42 -5.78 20.27
N TRP A 225 17.00 -6.98 20.36
CA TRP A 225 16.96 -7.76 21.60
C TRP A 225 17.55 -7.02 22.82
N GLU A 226 18.60 -6.23 22.65
CA GLU A 226 19.22 -5.45 23.74
C GLU A 226 18.31 -4.32 24.25
N GLU A 227 17.41 -3.80 23.40
CA GLU A 227 16.48 -2.73 23.75
C GLU A 227 15.21 -3.25 24.45
N SER A 228 15.06 -4.59 24.54
CA SER A 228 13.94 -5.27 25.20
C SER A 228 12.56 -4.70 24.81
N PRO A 229 12.21 -4.67 23.51
CA PRO A 229 10.93 -4.15 23.07
C PRO A 229 9.76 -4.97 23.62
N LEU A 230 8.64 -4.29 23.87
CA LEU A 230 7.36 -4.94 24.14
C LEU A 230 6.67 -5.25 22.82
N VAL A 231 6.34 -6.52 22.58
CA VAL A 231 5.44 -6.89 21.49
C VAL A 231 4.02 -6.48 21.88
N THR A 232 3.45 -5.53 21.16
CA THR A 232 2.13 -4.96 21.49
C THR A 232 0.99 -5.56 20.68
N HIS A 233 1.30 -6.11 19.50
CA HIS A 233 0.32 -6.70 18.62
C HIS A 233 0.97 -7.59 17.56
N GLU A 234 0.27 -8.64 17.17
CA GLU A 234 0.62 -9.51 16.06
C GLU A 234 -0.59 -9.69 15.16
N ALA A 235 -0.36 -9.62 13.86
CA ALA A 235 -1.39 -9.80 12.85
C ALA A 235 -0.84 -10.54 11.64
N ALA A 236 -1.74 -11.17 10.88
CA ALA A 236 -1.44 -11.75 9.58
C ALA A 236 -2.10 -10.89 8.50
N PRO A 237 -1.34 -10.06 7.77
CA PRO A 237 -1.85 -9.36 6.60
C PRO A 237 -2.40 -10.35 5.58
N HIS A 238 -3.50 -10.00 4.92
CA HIS A 238 -4.09 -10.85 3.89
C HIS A 238 -4.62 -10.01 2.74
N PHE A 239 -4.59 -10.58 1.53
CA PHE A 239 -5.17 -9.94 0.37
C PHE A 239 -6.70 -9.94 0.48
N ALA A 240 -7.32 -8.77 0.27
CA ALA A 240 -8.77 -8.66 0.16
C ALA A 240 -9.18 -7.59 -0.85
N CYS A 241 -10.06 -7.95 -1.78
CA CYS A 241 -10.68 -7.01 -2.71
C CYS A 241 -12.10 -6.67 -2.28
N THR A 242 -12.53 -5.44 -2.54
CA THR A 242 -13.90 -4.98 -2.27
C THR A 242 -14.83 -5.04 -3.48
N CYS A 243 -14.39 -5.67 -4.58
CA CYS A 243 -15.20 -5.81 -5.78
C CYS A 243 -16.48 -6.60 -5.49
N SER A 244 -17.57 -6.16 -6.10
CA SER A 244 -18.87 -6.84 -6.05
C SER A 244 -19.60 -6.56 -7.36
N LYS A 245 -20.63 -7.36 -7.68
CA LYS A 245 -21.49 -7.10 -8.83
C LYS A 245 -22.05 -5.68 -8.80
N ALA A 246 -22.55 -5.23 -7.64
CA ALA A 246 -23.05 -3.88 -7.46
C ALA A 246 -22.01 -2.79 -7.82
N ARG A 247 -20.74 -2.98 -7.44
CA ARG A 247 -19.67 -2.02 -7.81
C ARG A 247 -19.37 -2.02 -9.32
N PHE A 248 -19.44 -3.18 -9.97
CA PHE A 248 -19.31 -3.24 -11.43
C PHE A 248 -20.51 -2.57 -12.11
N ASP A 249 -21.72 -2.82 -11.62
CA ASP A 249 -22.94 -2.19 -12.11
C ASP A 249 -22.88 -0.65 -11.98
N ASP A 250 -22.44 -0.15 -10.83
CA ASP A 250 -22.24 1.29 -10.59
C ASP A 250 -21.18 1.90 -11.52
N LEU A 251 -20.09 1.17 -11.78
CA LEU A 251 -19.07 1.59 -12.73
C LEU A 251 -19.65 1.66 -14.15
N VAL A 252 -20.39 0.65 -14.61
CA VAL A 252 -21.04 0.67 -15.93
C VAL A 252 -22.06 1.80 -16.03
N ARG A 253 -22.84 2.06 -14.97
CA ARG A 253 -23.75 3.21 -14.90
C ARG A 253 -23.02 4.54 -15.05
N SER A 254 -21.84 4.67 -14.44
CA SER A 254 -21.05 5.91 -14.46
C SER A 254 -20.50 6.28 -15.85
N LEU A 255 -20.32 5.30 -16.74
CA LEU A 255 -19.94 5.55 -18.15
C LEU A 255 -21.11 6.19 -18.93
N GLY A 256 -22.34 5.95 -18.50
CA GLY A 256 -23.54 6.43 -19.17
C GLY A 256 -24.00 5.51 -20.31
N ARG A 257 -25.30 5.59 -20.61
CA ARG A 257 -25.98 4.67 -21.53
C ARG A 257 -25.41 4.70 -22.95
N GLU A 258 -25.11 5.90 -23.45
CA GLU A 258 -24.65 6.08 -24.83
C GLU A 258 -23.30 5.42 -25.09
N GLU A 259 -22.35 5.55 -24.16
CA GLU A 259 -21.02 4.95 -24.26
C GLU A 259 -21.10 3.42 -24.20
N VAL A 260 -21.89 2.89 -23.25
CA VAL A 260 -22.11 1.44 -23.11
C VAL A 260 -22.75 0.85 -24.37
N ASP A 261 -23.82 1.46 -24.89
CA ASP A 261 -24.50 1.00 -26.09
C ASP A 261 -23.61 1.10 -27.35
N ALA A 262 -22.71 2.09 -27.41
CA ALA A 262 -21.74 2.20 -28.51
C ALA A 262 -20.74 1.04 -28.47
N ILE A 263 -20.17 0.74 -27.30
CA ILE A 263 -19.21 -0.37 -27.13
C ILE A 263 -19.87 -1.71 -27.48
N ILE A 264 -21.09 -1.96 -26.99
CA ILE A 264 -21.80 -3.21 -27.25
C ILE A 264 -22.15 -3.37 -28.73
N ARG A 265 -22.53 -2.30 -29.43
CA ARG A 265 -22.78 -2.36 -30.89
C ARG A 265 -21.52 -2.69 -31.69
N GLU A 266 -20.37 -2.18 -31.26
CA GLU A 266 -19.10 -2.40 -31.96
C GLU A 266 -18.48 -3.77 -31.65
N LYS A 267 -18.52 -4.20 -30.39
CA LYS A 267 -17.79 -5.38 -29.88
C LYS A 267 -18.69 -6.56 -29.49
N GLY A 268 -20.00 -6.39 -29.51
CA GLY A 268 -21.00 -7.38 -29.10
C GLY A 268 -21.28 -7.42 -27.59
N ALA A 269 -20.33 -7.00 -26.76
CA ALA A 269 -20.46 -6.97 -25.30
C ALA A 269 -19.51 -5.96 -24.65
N LEU A 270 -19.72 -5.69 -23.37
CA LEU A 270 -18.85 -4.89 -22.52
C LEU A 270 -18.22 -5.78 -21.43
N ASP A 271 -16.89 -5.92 -21.48
CA ASP A 271 -16.11 -6.62 -20.45
C ASP A 271 -15.41 -5.61 -19.53
N VAL A 272 -15.62 -5.76 -18.23
CA VAL A 272 -15.00 -4.94 -17.19
C VAL A 272 -14.16 -5.83 -16.29
N ALA A 273 -12.91 -5.43 -16.01
CA ALA A 273 -12.01 -6.17 -15.14
C ALA A 273 -11.52 -5.32 -13.96
N CYS A 274 -11.54 -5.89 -12.75
CA CYS A 274 -10.97 -5.24 -11.57
C CYS A 274 -9.44 -5.24 -11.65
N ARG A 275 -8.82 -4.05 -11.55
CA ARG A 275 -7.36 -3.88 -11.58
C ARG A 275 -6.62 -4.47 -10.37
N PHE A 276 -7.34 -4.77 -9.27
CA PHE A 276 -6.74 -5.39 -8.09
C PHE A 276 -6.81 -6.93 -8.17
N CYS A 277 -8.00 -7.51 -8.17
CA CYS A 277 -8.18 -8.97 -8.09
C CYS A 277 -8.34 -9.66 -9.44
N GLY A 278 -8.40 -8.93 -10.57
CA GLY A 278 -8.62 -9.51 -11.89
C GLY A 278 -10.04 -10.05 -12.14
N ALA A 279 -10.97 -9.93 -11.17
CA ALA A 279 -12.37 -10.34 -11.37
C ALA A 279 -12.97 -9.62 -12.59
N LYS A 280 -13.68 -10.38 -13.42
CA LYS A 280 -14.29 -9.90 -14.66
C LYS A 280 -15.80 -9.91 -14.54
N ALA A 281 -16.43 -8.88 -15.10
CA ALA A 281 -17.88 -8.80 -15.29
C ALA A 281 -18.13 -8.61 -16.80
N HIS A 282 -19.07 -9.38 -17.32
CA HIS A 282 -19.48 -9.36 -18.71
C HIS A 282 -20.91 -8.82 -18.77
N TYR A 283 -21.16 -7.88 -19.69
CA TYR A 283 -22.46 -7.28 -19.91
C TYR A 283 -22.82 -7.38 -21.39
N ASP A 284 -23.90 -8.10 -21.68
CA ASP A 284 -24.52 -8.10 -22.99
C ASP A 284 -25.51 -6.93 -23.15
N ALA A 285 -26.18 -6.85 -24.31
CA ALA A 285 -27.15 -5.80 -24.58
C ALA A 285 -28.35 -5.80 -23.61
N ILE A 286 -28.75 -6.96 -23.10
CA ILE A 286 -29.89 -7.12 -22.18
C ILE A 286 -29.46 -6.67 -20.78
N ASP A 287 -28.30 -7.13 -20.31
CA ASP A 287 -27.73 -6.75 -19.02
C ASP A 287 -27.53 -5.22 -18.95
N ALA A 288 -26.94 -4.63 -19.99
CA ALA A 288 -26.73 -3.19 -20.07
C ALA A 288 -28.06 -2.42 -20.08
N ALA A 289 -29.05 -2.86 -20.86
CA ALA A 289 -30.37 -2.24 -20.88
C ALA A 289 -31.06 -2.30 -19.50
N ALA A 290 -30.93 -3.42 -18.79
CA ALA A 290 -31.48 -3.58 -17.44
C ALA A 290 -30.87 -2.59 -16.44
N LEU A 291 -29.57 -2.28 -16.56
CA LEU A 291 -28.93 -1.28 -15.71
C LEU A 291 -29.54 0.11 -15.91
N PHE A 292 -29.84 0.54 -17.13
CA PHE A 292 -30.37 1.88 -17.39
C PHE A 292 -31.90 1.98 -17.30
N THR A 293 -32.61 0.90 -16.97
CA THR A 293 -34.07 0.92 -16.81
C THR A 293 -34.44 1.36 -15.38
N PRO A 294 -35.21 2.45 -15.19
CA PRO A 294 -35.65 2.86 -13.86
C PRO A 294 -36.62 1.83 -13.27
N GLY A 295 -36.26 1.19 -12.15
CA GLY A 295 -37.19 0.38 -11.35
C GLY A 295 -36.87 -1.12 -11.19
N VAL A 296 -35.83 -1.66 -11.83
CA VAL A 296 -35.41 -3.06 -11.60
C VAL A 296 -34.38 -3.11 -10.47
N GLN A 297 -34.84 -2.93 -9.22
CA GLN A 297 -34.09 -3.46 -8.09
C GLN A 297 -34.19 -4.98 -8.17
N THR A 298 -33.12 -5.64 -8.59
CA THR A 298 -33.00 -7.11 -8.53
C THR A 298 -33.32 -7.58 -7.12
N GLN A 299 -34.49 -8.22 -6.97
CA GLN A 299 -34.86 -8.97 -5.79
C GLN A 299 -33.78 -10.03 -5.53
N LYS A 300 -33.21 -10.00 -4.33
CA LYS A 300 -32.37 -11.06 -3.80
C LYS A 300 -33.21 -12.35 -3.72
N ALA A 301 -32.74 -13.41 -4.37
CA ALA A 301 -33.03 -14.79 -4.02
C ALA A 301 -31.77 -15.39 -3.41
#